data_AF-A0A939I2J1-F1
#
_entry.id   AF-A0A939I2J1-F1
#
_cell.length_a   1.000
_cell.length_b   1.000
_cell.length_c   1.000
_cell.angle_alpha   90.00
_cell.angle_beta   90.00
_cell.angle_gamma   90.00
#
_symmetry.space_group_name_H-M   'P 1'
#
loop_
_entity.id
_entity.type
_entity.pdbx_description
1 polymer ?
#
loop_
_entity_poly.entity_id
_entity_poly.type
_entity_poly.pdbx_seq_one_letter_code
_entity_poly.pdbx_strand_id
1 'polypeptide(L)'
;MTLVRDQQTHVFVLFTPNRADLLPSYQVPAYKAEFFDRLSDWQVPVVDSHAVWSTEPTGTVETYFRDIVHLSETGNQAVADLLYRQLCSSKQLPASMP
;
A
#
# COMPACT_ATOMS: atom_id res chain seq x y z
N MET A 1 -20.39 -2.80 -3.99
CA MET A 1 -19.39 -2.93 -5.07
C MET A 1 -19.97 -3.03 -6.48
N THR A 2 -21.29 -3.18 -6.65
CA THR A 2 -21.94 -3.36 -7.96
C THR A 2 -21.61 -2.23 -8.93
N LEU A 3 -21.76 -0.97 -8.50
CA LEU A 3 -21.51 0.21 -9.35
C LEU A 3 -20.12 0.24 -10.01
N VAL A 4 -19.05 -0.10 -9.28
CA VAL A 4 -17.68 -0.02 -9.81
C VAL A 4 -17.34 -1.19 -10.73
N ARG A 5 -17.87 -2.38 -10.40
CA ARG A 5 -17.73 -3.58 -11.25
C ARG A 5 -18.47 -3.43 -12.57
N ASP A 6 -19.65 -2.79 -12.54
CA ASP A 6 -20.47 -2.54 -13.73
C ASP A 6 -19.79 -1.56 -14.70
N GLN A 7 -18.88 -0.72 -14.20
CA GLN A 7 -18.11 0.25 -15.00
C GLN A 7 -16.75 -0.28 -15.48
N GLN A 8 -16.46 -1.57 -15.30
CA GLN A 8 -15.17 -2.18 -15.66
C GLN A 8 -13.94 -1.43 -15.10
N THR A 9 -14.11 -0.71 -13.99
CA THR A 9 -13.03 0.07 -13.39
C THR A 9 -12.25 -0.82 -12.44
N HIS A 10 -10.94 -0.95 -12.67
CA HIS A 10 -10.06 -1.70 -11.77
C HIS A 10 -9.82 -0.89 -10.49
N VAL A 11 -10.14 -1.49 -9.34
CA VAL A 11 -9.91 -0.89 -8.02
C VAL A 11 -8.76 -1.60 -7.35
N PHE A 12 -7.84 -0.81 -6.80
CA PHE A 12 -6.75 -1.26 -5.94
C PHE A 12 -6.81 -0.48 -4.64
N VAL A 13 -6.42 -1.11 -3.54
CA VAL A 13 -6.24 -0.44 -2.25
C VAL A 13 -4.77 -0.34 -1.92
N LEU A 14 -4.29 0.86 -1.66
CA LEU A 14 -2.99 1.08 -1.03
C LEU A 14 -3.18 1.09 0.49
N PHE A 15 -2.55 0.17 1.20
CA PHE A 15 -2.47 0.23 2.66
C PHE A 15 -1.24 1.04 3.07
N THR A 16 -1.46 2.22 3.66
CA THR A 16 -0.41 3.10 4.22
C THR A 16 -0.37 2.99 5.74
N PRO A 17 0.78 2.65 6.34
CA PRO A 17 0.90 2.61 7.79
C PRO A 17 1.07 3.99 8.41
N ASN A 18 0.74 4.09 9.69
CA ASN A 18 1.25 5.17 10.52
C ASN A 18 2.72 4.90 10.87
N ARG A 19 3.46 5.95 11.24
CA ARG A 19 4.86 5.82 11.67
C ARG A 19 5.01 4.83 12.83
N ALA A 20 4.06 4.86 13.77
CA ALA A 20 4.08 4.01 14.97
C ALA A 20 3.90 2.52 14.68
N ASP A 21 3.36 2.16 13.52
CA ASP A 21 3.19 0.76 13.09
C ASP A 21 4.53 0.16 12.64
N LEU A 22 5.50 1.00 12.27
CA LEU A 22 6.82 0.55 11.78
C LEU A 22 7.95 0.88 12.76
N LEU A 23 7.84 1.98 13.51
CA LEU A 23 8.94 2.57 14.28
C LEU A 23 8.54 2.95 15.70
N PRO A 24 9.44 2.79 16.69
CA PRO A 24 10.78 2.18 16.59
C PRO A 24 10.75 0.65 16.52
N SER A 25 9.59 0.05 16.78
CA SER A 25 9.34 -1.39 16.73
C SER A 25 8.17 -1.65 15.82
N TYR A 26 8.31 -2.65 14.95
CA TYR A 26 7.24 -3.09 14.08
C TYR A 26 6.02 -3.57 14.89
N GLN A 27 4.83 -3.10 14.52
CA GLN A 27 3.55 -3.48 15.09
C GLN A 27 2.51 -3.59 13.97
N VAL A 28 1.76 -4.69 13.98
CA VAL A 28 0.63 -4.84 13.04
C VAL A 28 -0.60 -4.18 13.68
N PRO A 29 -1.27 -3.23 12.99
CA PRO A 29 -2.52 -2.68 13.49
C PRO A 29 -3.56 -3.81 13.67
N ALA A 30 -4.26 -3.83 14.81
CA ALA A 30 -5.17 -4.92 15.17
C ALA A 30 -6.27 -5.16 14.12
N TYR A 31 -6.69 -4.10 13.42
CA TYR A 31 -7.71 -4.18 12.38
C TYR A 31 -7.19 -4.70 11.03
N LYS A 32 -5.87 -4.80 10.82
CA LYS A 32 -5.28 -5.06 9.50
C LYS A 32 -5.72 -6.40 8.92
N ALA A 33 -5.74 -7.46 9.73
CA ALA A 33 -6.13 -8.79 9.28
C ALA A 33 -7.59 -8.81 8.79
N GLU A 34 -8.54 -8.35 9.61
CA GLU A 34 -9.95 -8.29 9.22
C GLU A 34 -10.14 -7.41 7.98
N PHE A 35 -9.46 -6.26 7.90
CA PHE A 35 -9.54 -5.39 6.74
C PHE A 35 -9.06 -6.09 5.46
N PHE A 36 -7.96 -6.83 5.52
CA PHE A 36 -7.41 -7.57 4.36
C PHE A 36 -8.32 -8.73 3.96
N ASP A 37 -8.91 -9.43 4.93
CA ASP A 37 -9.89 -10.49 4.67
C ASP A 37 -11.10 -9.95 3.89
N ARG A 38 -11.65 -8.79 4.29
CA ARG A 38 -12.75 -8.14 3.56
C ARG A 38 -12.37 -7.75 2.14
N LEU A 39 -11.17 -7.23 1.93
CA LEU A 39 -10.69 -6.88 0.58
C LEU A 39 -10.50 -8.13 -0.28
N SER A 40 -10.01 -9.22 0.30
CA SER A 40 -9.89 -10.53 -0.35
C SER A 40 -11.25 -11.10 -0.77
N ASP A 41 -12.25 -11.09 0.12
CA ASP A 41 -13.63 -11.50 -0.16
C ASP A 41 -14.23 -10.71 -1.34
N TRP A 42 -13.85 -9.43 -1.44
CA TRP A 42 -14.28 -8.55 -2.50
C TRP A 42 -13.41 -8.62 -3.76
N GLN A 43 -12.38 -9.47 -3.76
CA GLN A 43 -11.41 -9.63 -4.84
C GLN A 43 -10.74 -8.29 -5.20
N VAL A 44 -10.50 -7.44 -4.19
CA VAL A 44 -9.79 -6.18 -4.35
C VAL A 44 -8.32 -6.39 -3.99
N PRO A 45 -7.39 -6.25 -4.96
CA PRO A 45 -5.97 -6.34 -4.69
C PRO A 45 -5.49 -5.22 -3.76
N VAL A 46 -4.56 -5.57 -2.88
CA VAL A 46 -3.96 -4.66 -1.90
C VAL A 46 -2.48 -4.48 -2.17
N VAL A 47 -2.02 -3.25 -2.17
CA VAL A 47 -0.60 -2.87 -2.16
C VAL A 47 -0.23 -2.50 -0.73
N ASP A 48 0.53 -3.37 -0.07
CA ASP A 48 0.81 -3.27 1.37
C ASP A 48 2.17 -2.62 1.64
N SER A 49 2.20 -1.28 1.71
CA SER A 49 3.44 -0.55 2.02
C SER A 49 3.97 -0.84 3.43
N HIS A 50 3.11 -1.22 4.37
CA HIS A 50 3.53 -1.60 5.72
C HIS A 50 4.34 -2.90 5.73
N ALA A 51 3.89 -3.93 5.01
CA ALA A 51 4.66 -5.16 4.89
C ALA A 51 6.00 -4.92 4.17
N VAL A 52 5.99 -4.13 3.09
CA VAL A 52 7.21 -3.81 2.34
C VAL A 52 8.20 -3.05 3.21
N TRP A 53 7.77 -1.97 3.85
CA TRP A 53 8.65 -1.10 4.65
C TRP A 53 9.09 -1.74 5.97
N SER A 54 8.39 -2.77 6.46
CA SER A 54 8.86 -3.54 7.63
C SER A 54 10.21 -4.23 7.42
N THR A 55 10.62 -4.42 6.17
CA THR A 55 11.89 -5.04 5.79
C THR A 55 13.00 -4.04 5.47
N GLU A 56 12.68 -2.74 5.45
CA GLU A 56 13.63 -1.67 5.15
C GLU A 56 14.44 -1.28 6.40
N PRO A 57 15.66 -0.74 6.25
CA PRO A 57 16.41 -0.21 7.38
C PRO A 57 15.63 0.89 8.11
N THR A 58 15.67 0.90 9.45
CA THR A 58 14.97 1.89 10.28
C THR A 58 15.25 3.33 9.86
N GLY A 59 16.53 3.68 9.62
CA GLY A 59 16.90 5.02 9.17
C GLY A 59 16.30 5.41 7.81
N THR A 60 16.07 4.44 6.93
CA THR A 60 15.36 4.65 5.65
C THR A 60 13.88 4.92 5.92
N VAL A 61 13.22 4.08 6.72
CA VAL A 61 11.79 4.23 7.06
C VAL A 61 11.52 5.56 7.77
N GLU A 62 12.44 6.03 8.60
CA GLU A 62 12.33 7.36 9.23
C GLU A 62 12.20 8.49 8.21
N THR A 63 12.88 8.39 7.06
CA THR A 63 12.79 9.41 6.00
C THR A 63 11.42 9.43 5.30
N TYR A 64 10.64 8.36 5.39
CA TYR A 64 9.34 8.26 4.72
C TYR A 64 8.25 9.06 5.43
N PHE A 65 8.45 9.47 6.67
CA PHE A 65 7.44 10.15 7.48
C PHE A 65 7.82 11.60 7.74
N ARG A 66 6.86 12.51 7.54
CA ARG A 66 6.95 13.90 8.00
C ARG A 66 6.54 14.00 9.47
N ASP A 67 5.52 13.25 9.85
CA ASP A 67 4.96 13.18 11.20
C ASP A 67 4.40 11.76 11.47
N ILE A 68 3.54 11.59 12.47
CA ILE A 68 3.02 10.26 12.86
C ILE A 68 2.14 9.62 11.78
N VAL A 69 1.43 10.41 10.97
CA VAL A 69 0.42 9.90 10.02
C VAL A 69 0.69 10.31 8.57
N HIS A 70 1.45 11.37 8.34
CA HIS A 70 1.74 11.86 6.99
C HIS A 70 3.11 11.43 6.50
N LEU A 71 3.15 11.01 5.23
CA LEU A 71 4.38 10.76 4.51
C LEU A 71 5.11 12.06 4.17
N SER A 72 6.43 11.99 4.10
CA SER A 72 7.28 13.01 3.50
C SER A 72 7.21 12.95 1.97
N GLU A 73 7.91 13.83 1.27
CA GLU A 73 8.10 13.72 -0.17
C GLU A 73 8.76 12.38 -0.55
N THR A 74 9.83 11.99 0.16
CA THR A 74 10.51 10.70 -0.03
C THR A 74 9.58 9.51 0.21
N GLY A 75 8.72 9.58 1.24
CA GLY A 75 7.74 8.53 1.52
C GLY A 75 6.68 8.41 0.41
N ASN A 76 6.19 9.55 -0.11
CA ASN A 76 5.27 9.55 -1.24
C ASN A 76 5.93 8.98 -2.51
N GLN A 77 7.19 9.28 -2.77
CA GLN A 77 7.93 8.68 -3.89
C GLN A 77 8.07 7.16 -3.72
N ALA A 78 8.40 6.68 -2.51
CA ALA A 78 8.50 5.25 -2.23
C ALA A 78 7.17 4.51 -2.45
N VAL A 79 6.03 5.14 -2.09
CA VAL A 79 4.69 4.63 -2.42
C VAL A 79 4.46 4.59 -3.93
N ALA A 80 4.79 5.66 -4.64
CA ALA A 80 4.61 5.72 -6.09
C ALA A 80 5.40 4.63 -6.81
N ASP A 81 6.65 4.40 -6.40
CA ASP A 81 7.51 3.34 -6.95
C ASP A 81 6.96 1.94 -6.63
N LEU A 82 6.40 1.75 -5.43
CA LEU A 82 5.74 0.50 -5.06
C LEU A 82 4.48 0.24 -5.92
N LEU A 83 3.63 1.24 -6.09
CA LEU A 83 2.44 1.16 -6.94
C LEU A 83 2.84 0.87 -8.39
N TYR A 84 3.85 1.58 -8.92
CA TYR A 84 4.35 1.35 -10.28
C TYR A 84 4.83 -0.09 -10.48
N ARG A 85 5.66 -0.61 -9.57
CA ARG A 85 6.12 -2.01 -9.64
C ARG A 85 4.94 -2.98 -9.61
N GLN A 86 3.98 -2.77 -8.71
CA GLN A 86 2.87 -3.69 -8.56
C GLN A 86 1.93 -3.68 -9.77
N LEU A 87 1.57 -2.49 -10.26
CA LEU A 87 0.58 -2.33 -11.33
C LEU A 87 1.17 -2.62 -12.70
N CYS A 88 2.37 -2.12 -12.99
CA CYS A 88 2.97 -2.19 -14.31
C CYS A 88 3.83 -3.45 -14.51
N SER A 89 4.59 -3.88 -13.50
CA SER A 89 5.51 -5.02 -13.67
C SER A 89 4.81 -6.36 -13.48
N SER A 90 3.76 -6.42 -12.66
CA SER A 90 3.01 -7.67 -12.42
C SER A 90 1.92 -7.96 -13.47
N LYS A 91 1.79 -7.13 -14.51
CA LYS A 91 0.72 -7.21 -15.54
C LYS A 91 -0.69 -7.32 -14.93
N GLN A 92 -0.91 -6.71 -13.76
CA GLN A 92 -2.23 -6.69 -13.10
C GLN A 92 -3.19 -5.70 -13.76
N LEU A 93 -2.67 -4.88 -14.67
CA LEU A 93 -3.44 -4.11 -15.63
C LEU A 93 -3.25 -4.71 -17.03
N PRO A 94 -4.26 -4.63 -17.93
CA PRO A 94 -4.03 -4.81 -19.36
C PRO A 94 -2.84 -3.94 -19.76
N ALA A 95 -1.94 -4.45 -20.60
CA ALA A 95 -0.70 -3.78 -21.00
C ALA A 95 -0.95 -2.28 -21.17
N SER A 96 -0.26 -1.48 -20.35
CA SER A 96 -0.28 -0.02 -20.45
C SER A 96 -0.07 0.33 -21.91
N MET A 97 -1.05 1.02 -22.52
CA MET A 97 -0.89 1.48 -23.90
C MET A 97 0.40 2.30 -23.98
N PRO A 98 1.19 2.10 -25.06
CA PRO A 98 2.48 2.76 -25.24
C PRO A 98 2.37 4.29 -25.26
#